data_AF-A0A533TZI5-F1
#
_entry.id   AF-A0A533TZI5-F1
#
_cell.length_a   1.000
_cell.length_b   1.000
_cell.length_c   1.000
_cell.angle_alpha   90.00
_cell.angle_beta   90.00
_cell.angle_gamma   90.00
#
_symmetry.space_group_name_H-M   'P 1'
#
loop_
_entity.id
_entity.type
_entity.pdbx_description
1 polymer ?
#
loop_
_entity_poly.entity_id
_entity_poly.type
_entity_poly.pdbx_seq_one_letter_code
_entity_poly.pdbx_strand_id
1 'polypeptide(L)'
;MTTQLQNIINQIEAGQFKEAYNALKMMRKDPTLSEEIVEVVEIASIEIGVTEKRLHVEPQGGFYAKSAVLRLRDALGDPDAAERLKVLKEQMNLIIDAQVNCRN
;
A
#
# COMPACT_ATOMS: atom_id res chain seq x y z
N MET A 1 16.07 -5.73 -7.04
CA MET A 1 14.63 -5.39 -7.14
C MET A 1 13.76 -6.26 -6.23
N THR A 2 13.64 -7.56 -6.47
CA THR A 2 12.71 -8.47 -5.76
C THR A 2 12.90 -8.48 -4.24
N THR A 3 14.15 -8.57 -3.78
CA THR A 3 14.48 -8.54 -2.34
C THR A 3 14.16 -7.20 -1.67
N GLN A 4 14.29 -6.08 -2.39
CA GLN A 4 13.99 -4.76 -1.84
C GLN A 4 12.48 -4.54 -1.67
N LEU A 5 11.67 -4.87 -2.68
CA LEU A 5 10.21 -4.79 -2.57
C LEU A 5 9.68 -5.71 -1.46
N GLN A 6 10.21 -6.93 -1.36
CA GLN A 6 9.82 -7.85 -0.28
C GLN A 6 10.18 -7.29 1.10
N ASN A 7 11.34 -6.67 1.26
CA ASN A 7 11.73 -6.02 2.52
C ASN A 7 10.79 -4.86 2.87
N ILE A 8 10.38 -4.06 1.89
CA ILE A 8 9.42 -2.97 2.09
C ILE A 8 8.07 -3.54 2.52
N ILE A 9 7.58 -4.60 1.87
CA ILE A 9 6.34 -5.29 2.28
C ILE A 9 6.43 -5.74 3.74
N ASN A 10 7.54 -6.39 4.13
CA ASN A 10 7.73 -6.86 5.50
C ASN A 10 7.73 -5.70 6.51
N GLN A 11 8.30 -4.54 6.16
CA GLN A 11 8.25 -3.34 7.00
C GLN A 11 6.81 -2.83 7.17
N ILE A 12 6.02 -2.78 6.09
CA ILE A 12 4.61 -2.37 6.15
C ILE A 12 3.82 -3.34 7.04
N GLU A 13 4.00 -4.64 6.86
CA GLU A 13 3.31 -5.68 7.65
C GLU A 13 3.72 -5.65 9.14
N ALA A 14 4.96 -5.24 9.44
CA ALA A 14 5.44 -5.02 10.79
C ALA A 14 5.02 -3.67 11.41
N GLY A 15 4.26 -2.84 10.69
CA GLY A 15 3.84 -1.50 11.14
C GLY A 15 4.95 -0.44 11.11
N GLN A 16 6.08 -0.73 10.48
CA GLN A 16 7.23 0.17 10.31
C GLN A 16 6.99 1.12 9.13
N PHE A 17 5.92 1.91 9.20
CA PHE A 17 5.43 2.69 8.06
C PHE A 17 6.38 3.82 7.64
N LYS A 18 7.11 4.41 8.60
CA LYS A 18 8.08 5.48 8.32
C LYS A 18 9.28 4.94 7.54
N GLU A 19 9.78 3.78 7.96
CA GLU A 19 10.87 3.06 7.32
C GLU A 19 10.47 2.63 5.90
N ALA A 20 9.28 2.03 5.76
CA ALA A 20 8.73 1.63 4.47
C ALA A 20 8.55 2.82 3.51
N TYR A 21 8.01 3.94 3.99
CA TYR A 21 7.85 5.16 3.19
C TYR A 21 9.19 5.68 2.66
N ASN A 22 10.22 5.75 3.52
CA ASN A 22 11.54 6.20 3.12
C ASN A 22 12.17 5.25 2.10
N ALA A 23 12.03 3.94 2.30
CA ALA A 23 12.52 2.92 1.38
C ALA A 23 11.85 3.03 -0.01
N LEU A 24 10.53 3.24 -0.06
CA LEU A 24 9.79 3.47 -1.32
C LEU A 24 10.28 4.74 -2.04
N LYS A 25 10.49 5.84 -1.31
CA LYS A 25 11.03 7.08 -1.91
C LYS A 25 12.42 6.93 -2.48
N MET A 26 13.27 6.12 -1.85
CA MET A 26 14.61 5.83 -2.35
C MET A 26 14.55 4.92 -3.57
N MET A 27 13.71 3.88 -3.53
CA MET A 27 13.52 2.95 -4.64
C MET A 27 13.00 3.66 -5.89
N ARG A 28 12.07 4.62 -5.77
CA ARG A 28 11.56 5.42 -6.90
C ARG A 28 12.66 6.13 -7.70
N LYS A 29 13.79 6.45 -7.06
CA LYS A 29 14.90 7.16 -7.71
C LYS A 29 15.87 6.23 -8.44
N ASP A 30 15.66 4.91 -8.36
CA ASP A 30 16.48 3.93 -9.06
C ASP A 30 16.19 3.99 -10.57
N PRO A 31 17.17 4.42 -11.39
CA PRO A 31 16.97 4.58 -12.84
C PRO A 31 16.85 3.24 -13.59
N THR A 32 17.08 2.11 -12.91
CA THR A 32 16.98 0.77 -13.51
C THR A 32 15.58 0.18 -13.46
N LEU A 33 14.64 0.84 -12.78
CA LEU A 33 13.25 0.41 -12.70
C LEU A 33 12.49 0.74 -13.98
N SER A 34 11.57 -0.15 -14.37
CA SER A 34 10.59 0.15 -15.41
C SER A 34 9.61 1.21 -14.94
N GLU A 35 9.01 1.93 -15.89
CA GLU A 35 8.01 2.96 -15.62
C GLU A 35 6.81 2.42 -14.82
N GLU A 36 6.36 1.22 -15.14
CA GLU A 36 5.29 0.51 -14.42
C GLU A 36 5.62 0.30 -12.93
N ILE A 37 6.85 -0.15 -12.62
CA ILE A 37 7.28 -0.36 -11.24
C ILE A 37 7.44 0.97 -10.52
N VAL A 38 7.91 2.02 -11.21
CA VAL A 38 7.99 3.38 -10.65
C VAL A 38 6.61 3.90 -10.26
N GLU A 39 5.59 3.69 -11.10
CA GLU A 39 4.21 4.08 -10.80
C GLU A 39 3.66 3.32 -9.58
N VAL A 40 3.86 2.00 -9.53
CA VAL A 40 3.45 1.18 -8.37
C VAL A 40 4.11 1.67 -7.08
N VAL A 41 5.42 1.92 -7.11
CA VAL A 41 6.18 2.41 -5.95
C VAL A 41 5.73 3.81 -5.54
N GLU A 42 5.41 4.68 -6.49
CA GLU A 42 4.88 6.02 -6.22
C GLU A 42 3.53 5.95 -5.51
N ILE A 43 2.58 5.17 -6.03
CA ILE A 43 1.26 5.01 -5.43
C ILE A 43 1.39 4.41 -4.02
N ALA A 44 2.16 3.33 -3.87
CA ALA A 44 2.41 2.72 -2.56
C ALA A 44 3.03 3.72 -1.58
N SER A 45 3.94 4.60 -2.03
CA SER A 45 4.54 5.62 -1.15
C SER A 45 3.53 6.64 -0.64
N ILE A 46 2.54 7.02 -1.47
CA ILE A 46 1.46 7.92 -1.07
C ILE A 46 0.57 7.24 -0.03
N GLU A 47 0.16 5.99 -0.29
CA GLU A 47 -0.68 5.20 0.62
C GLU A 47 -0.01 4.99 1.98
N ILE A 48 1.27 4.64 2.01
CA ILE A 48 2.03 4.50 3.26
C ILE A 48 2.25 5.86 3.93
N GLY A 49 2.46 6.94 3.18
CA GLY A 49 2.55 8.29 3.73
C GLY A 49 1.25 8.75 4.41
N VAL A 50 0.08 8.36 3.88
CA VAL A 50 -1.21 8.59 4.55
C VAL A 50 -1.32 7.73 5.80
N THR A 51 -0.92 6.46 5.71
CA THR A 51 -0.94 5.50 6.82
C THR A 51 -0.11 6.00 8.01
N GLU A 52 1.12 6.44 7.75
CA GLU A 52 2.04 6.94 8.79
C GLU A 52 1.45 8.15 9.52
N LYS A 53 0.85 9.10 8.80
CA LYS A 53 0.17 10.27 9.40
C LYS A 53 -1.03 9.88 10.25
N ARG A 54 -1.69 8.78 9.92
CA ARG A 54 -2.89 8.29 10.61
C ARG A 54 -2.61 7.18 11.63
N LEU A 55 -1.33 6.90 11.93
CA LEU A 55 -0.93 5.83 12.85
C LEU A 55 -1.63 5.90 14.22
N HIS A 56 -1.93 7.11 14.70
CA HIS A 56 -2.65 7.31 15.96
C HIS A 56 -4.13 6.88 15.93
N VAL A 57 -4.74 6.84 14.75
CA VAL A 57 -6.14 6.39 14.55
C VAL A 57 -6.17 4.93 14.12
N GLU A 58 -5.25 4.54 13.24
CA GLU A 58 -5.20 3.22 12.62
C GLU A 58 -3.79 2.61 12.80
N PRO A 59 -3.43 2.17 14.02
CA PRO A 59 -2.06 1.71 14.33
C PRO A 59 -1.63 0.48 13.54
N GLN A 60 -2.59 -0.29 13.02
CA GLN A 60 -2.33 -1.45 12.16
C GLN A 60 -2.35 -1.11 10.66
N GLY A 61 -2.42 0.17 10.31
CA GLY A 61 -2.29 0.66 8.94
C GLY A 61 -3.53 0.58 8.04
N GLY A 62 -4.62 0.00 8.53
CA GLY A 62 -5.95 0.11 7.94
C GLY A 62 -6.03 -0.29 6.46
N PHE A 63 -6.85 0.43 5.71
CA PHE A 63 -7.05 0.19 4.28
C PHE A 63 -5.79 0.50 3.44
N TYR A 64 -5.14 1.64 3.70
CA TYR A 64 -4.04 2.13 2.87
C TYR A 64 -2.78 1.25 2.95
N ALA A 65 -2.43 0.73 4.14
CA ALA A 65 -1.32 -0.22 4.26
C ALA A 65 -1.58 -1.52 3.50
N LYS A 66 -2.80 -2.06 3.59
CA LYS A 66 -3.19 -3.29 2.88
C LYS A 66 -3.20 -3.08 1.37
N SER A 67 -3.70 -1.94 0.90
CA SER A 67 -3.66 -1.55 -0.52
C SER A 67 -2.22 -1.50 -1.04
N ALA A 68 -1.33 -0.84 -0.30
CA ALA A 68 0.08 -0.73 -0.68
C ALA A 68 0.77 -2.09 -0.76
N VAL A 69 0.55 -2.98 0.22
CA VAL A 69 1.11 -4.34 0.21
C VAL A 69 0.65 -5.11 -1.02
N LEU A 70 -0.64 -5.06 -1.36
CA LEU A 70 -1.17 -5.77 -2.53
C LEU A 70 -0.57 -5.22 -3.84
N ARG A 71 -0.43 -3.91 -3.99
CA ARG A 71 0.23 -3.32 -5.16
C ARG A 71 1.68 -3.75 -5.30
N LEU A 72 2.43 -3.77 -4.19
CA LEU A 72 3.83 -4.19 -4.21
C LEU A 72 3.96 -5.70 -4.47
N ARG A 73 3.01 -6.52 -4.04
CA ARG A 73 2.94 -7.96 -4.38
C ARG A 73 2.62 -8.18 -5.85
N ASP A 74 1.72 -7.39 -6.42
CA ASP A 74 1.41 -7.41 -7.85
C ASP A 74 2.68 -7.12 -8.68
N ALA A 75 3.45 -6.09 -8.30
CA ALA A 75 4.75 -5.78 -8.89
C ALA A 75 5.83 -6.87 -8.67
N LEU A 76 5.65 -7.76 -7.70
CA LEU A 76 6.49 -8.95 -7.50
C LEU A 76 6.02 -10.16 -8.33
N GLY A 77 4.92 -10.05 -9.07
CA GLY A 77 4.33 -11.11 -9.88
C GLY A 77 3.39 -12.04 -9.11
N ASP A 78 2.81 -11.59 -7.99
CA ASP A 78 1.77 -12.34 -7.29
C ASP A 78 0.46 -12.34 -8.12
N PRO A 79 0.04 -13.49 -8.66
CA PRO A 79 -1.04 -13.57 -9.65
C PRO A 79 -2.41 -13.14 -9.10
N ASP A 80 -2.60 -13.19 -7.78
CA ASP A 80 -3.89 -12.89 -7.14
C ASP A 80 -3.91 -11.50 -6.48
N ALA A 81 -2.82 -10.75 -6.57
CA ALA A 81 -2.70 -9.47 -5.88
C ALA A 81 -3.68 -8.41 -6.43
N ALA A 82 -3.82 -8.31 -7.75
CA ALA A 82 -4.77 -7.40 -8.40
C ALA A 82 -6.23 -7.69 -8.02
N GLU A 83 -6.65 -8.95 -8.00
CA GLU A 83 -8.02 -9.32 -7.63
C GLU A 83 -8.28 -9.06 -6.14
N ARG A 84 -7.34 -9.40 -5.26
CA ARG A 84 -7.45 -9.06 -3.84
C ARG A 84 -7.50 -7.56 -3.61
N LEU A 85 -6.79 -6.76 -4.40
CA LEU A 85 -6.84 -5.30 -4.33
C LEU A 85 -8.21 -4.77 -4.75
N LYS A 86 -8.82 -5.36 -5.79
CA LYS A 86 -10.17 -5.02 -6.23
C LYS A 86 -11.20 -5.30 -5.13
N VAL A 87 -11.18 -6.51 -4.56
CA VAL A 87 -12.08 -6.89 -3.47
C VAL A 87 -11.91 -5.97 -2.25
N LEU A 88 -10.66 -5.62 -1.90
CA LEU A 88 -10.40 -4.69 -0.80
C LEU A 88 -11.04 -3.31 -1.03
N LYS A 89 -11.01 -2.80 -2.26
CA LYS A 89 -11.63 -1.52 -2.63
C LYS A 89 -13.16 -1.60 -2.57
N GLU A 90 -13.75 -2.69 -3.05
CA GLU A 90 -15.19 -2.92 -2.97
C GLU A 90 -15.67 -2.97 -1.52
N GLN A 91 -14.95 -3.66 -0.64
CA GLN A 91 -15.23 -3.69 0.79
C GLN A 91 -15.18 -2.28 1.41
N MET A 92 -14.18 -1.47 1.05
CA MET A 92 -14.06 -0.10 1.55
C MET A 92 -15.24 0.77 1.10
N ASN A 93 -15.67 0.66 -0.16
CA ASN A 93 -16.81 1.40 -0.68
C ASN A 93 -18.10 1.02 0.06
N LEU A 94 -18.35 -0.27 0.28
CA LEU A 94 -19.52 -0.73 1.05
C LEU A 94 -19.53 -0.18 2.48
N ILE A 95 -18.37 -0.09 3.13
CA ILE A 95 -18.25 0.51 4.48
C ILE A 95 -18.61 2.00 4.44
N ILE A 96 -18.10 2.74 3.45
CA ILE A 96 -18.41 4.17 3.28
C ILE A 96 -19.90 4.37 3.04
N ASP A 97 -20.51 3.59 2.15
CA ASP A 97 -21.93 3.66 1.83
C ASP A 97 -22.81 3.38 3.06
N ALA A 98 -22.44 2.36 3.85
CA ALA A 98 -23.12 2.05 5.10
C ALA A 98 -23.02 3.22 6.11
N GLN A 99 -21.85 3.84 6.24
CA GLN A 99 -21.65 4.99 7.13
C GLN A 99 -22.49 6.21 6.72
N VAL A 100 -22.64 6.46 5.42
CA VAL A 100 -23.50 7.53 4.91
C VAL A 100 -24.97 7.22 5.23
N ASN A 101 -25.41 5.99 4.99
CA ASN A 101 -26.80 5.59 5.22
C ASN A 101 -27.19 5.54 6.70
N CYS A 102 -26.27 5.23 7.61
CA CYS A 102 -26.53 5.26 9.06
C CYS A 102 -26.54 6.67 9.67
N ARG A 103 -26.09 7.69 8.94
CA ARG A 103 -26.07 9.09 9.41
C ARG A 103 -27.29 9.90 8.94
N ASN A 104 -28.12 9.33 8.06
CA ASN A 104 -29.39 9.86 7.57
C ASN A 104 -30.57 9.22 8.31
#